data_AF-A0A2V2PNP1-F1
#
_entry.id   AF-A0A2V2PNP1-F1
#
_cell.length_a   1.000
_cell.length_b   1.000
_cell.length_c   1.000
_cell.angle_alpha   90.00
_cell.angle_beta   90.00
_cell.angle_gamma   90.00
#
_symmetry.space_group_name_H-M   'P 1'
#
loop_
_entity.id
_entity.type
_entity.pdbx_description
1 polymer ?
#
loop_
_entity_poly.entity_id
_entity_poly.type
_entity_poly.pdbx_seq_one_letter_code
_entity_poly.pdbx_strand_id
1 'polypeptide(L)' 'RPGVSAIEVEVDATVRLADGRGAVRLLVADDGRDEEGGRSTTVTWQAPL' A
#
# COMPACT_ATOMS: atom_id res chain seq x y z
N ARG A 1 12.64 -4.13 -9.40
CA ARG A 1 13.71 -3.93 -8.38
C ARG A 1 14.38 -5.29 -8.19
N PRO A 2 15.71 -5.41 -8.24
CA PRO A 2 16.38 -6.66 -7.91
C PRO A 2 15.95 -7.13 -6.51
N GLY A 3 15.71 -8.43 -6.35
CA GLY A 3 15.35 -9.02 -5.06
C GLY A 3 13.87 -8.95 -4.65
N VAL A 4 13.00 -8.30 -5.42
CA VAL A 4 11.54 -8.39 -5.20
C VAL A 4 11.00 -9.66 -5.83
N SER A 5 10.26 -10.46 -5.06
CA SER A 5 9.61 -11.70 -5.50
C SER A 5 8.11 -11.73 -5.23
N ALA A 6 7.63 -10.89 -4.33
CA ALA A 6 6.22 -10.80 -3.96
C ALA A 6 5.79 -9.36 -3.72
N ILE A 7 4.51 -9.10 -4.01
CA ILE A 7 3.82 -7.86 -3.67
C ILE A 7 2.63 -8.22 -2.79
N GLU A 8 2.51 -7.55 -1.65
CA GLU A 8 1.36 -7.63 -0.76
C GLU A 8 0.47 -6.39 -0.96
N VAL A 9 -0.82 -6.63 -1.16
CA VAL A 9 -1.81 -5.56 -1.31
C VAL A 9 -2.93 -5.77 -0.32
N GLU A 10 -3.07 -4.85 0.63
CA GLU A 10 -4.24 -4.75 1.50
C GLU A 10 -5.27 -3.80 0.88
N VAL A 11 -6.52 -4.25 0.82
CA VAL A 11 -7.63 -3.48 0.27
C VAL A 11 -8.67 -3.22 1.35
N ASP A 12 -8.87 -1.96 1.69
CA ASP A 12 -9.91 -1.52 2.61
C ASP A 12 -10.95 -0.67 1.86
N ALA A 13 -12.11 -1.26 1.60
CA ALA A 13 -13.26 -0.62 0.95
C ALA A 13 -14.31 -0.13 1.97
N THR A 14 -13.94 -0.04 3.24
CA THR A 14 -14.82 0.45 4.32
C THR A 14 -14.46 1.85 4.79
N VAL A 15 -13.35 2.41 4.29
CA VAL A 15 -12.89 3.74 4.67
C VAL A 15 -13.87 4.85 4.28
N ARG A 16 -13.89 5.89 5.11
CA ARG A 16 -14.57 7.15 4.83
C ARG A 16 -13.55 8.27 4.72
N LEU A 17 -13.69 9.09 3.68
CA LEU A 17 -12.93 10.32 3.55
C LEU A 17 -13.41 11.36 4.58
N ALA A 18 -12.60 12.40 4.79
CA ALA A 18 -12.94 13.50 5.70
C ALA A 18 -14.24 14.22 5.29
N ASP A 19 -14.61 14.17 4.01
CA ASP A 19 -15.87 14.72 3.46
C ASP A 19 -17.07 13.77 3.62
N GLY A 20 -16.89 12.62 4.28
CA GLY A 20 -17.92 11.62 4.55
C GLY A 20 -18.19 10.64 3.41
N ARG A 21 -17.61 10.84 2.22
CA ARG A 21 -17.75 9.89 1.11
C ARG A 21 -17.05 8.58 1.43
N GLY A 22 -17.60 7.49 0.90
CA GLY A 22 -16.89 6.20 0.88
C GLY A 22 -15.63 6.30 0.01
N ALA A 23 -14.63 5.51 0.35
CA ALA A 23 -13.40 5.42 -0.42
C ALA A 23 -12.87 3.97 -0.43
N VAL A 24 -11.88 3.75 -1.28
CA VAL A 24 -10.99 2.59 -1.20
C VAL A 24 -9.62 3.08 -0.80
N ARG A 25 -9.01 2.40 0.18
CA ARG A 25 -7.60 2.57 0.54
C ARG A 25 -6.84 1.31 0.17
N LEU A 26 -5.68 1.49 -0.45
CA LEU A 26 -4.73 0.44 -0.76
C LEU A 26 -3.44 0.68 0.03
N LEU A 27 -2.98 -0.35 0.72
CA LEU A 27 -1.61 -0.44 1.21
C LEU A 27 -0.86 -1.42 0.33
N VAL A 28 0.20 -0.95 -0.33
CA VAL A 28 1.03 -1.76 -1.22
C VAL A 28 2.43 -1.86 -0.62
N ALA A 29 2.86 -3.08 -0.37
CA ALA A 29 4.20 -3.38 0.10
C ALA A 29 4.87 -4.41 -0.83
N ASP A 30 6.17 -4.27 -1.01
CA ASP A 30 7.00 -5.29 -1.66
C ASP A 30 7.94 -5.96 -0.65
N ASP A 31 8.36 -7.19 -0.96
CA ASP A 31 9.29 -7.98 -0.14
C ASP A 31 10.77 -7.65 -0.41
N GLY A 32 11.03 -6.64 -1.23
CA GLY A 32 12.37 -6.16 -1.48
C GLY A 32 13.04 -5.66 -0.21
N ARG A 33 14.36 -5.60 -0.23
CA ARG A 33 15.14 -4.91 0.79
C ARG A 33 16.00 -3.83 0.15
N ASP A 34 16.21 -2.74 0.89
CA ASP A 34 17.23 -1.76 0.52
C ASP A 34 18.64 -2.31 0.77
N GLU A 35 19.66 -1.53 0.43
CA GLU A 35 21.07 -1.91 0.58
C GLU A 35 21.48 -2.15 2.04
N GLU A 36 20.71 -1.64 3.01
CA GLU A 36 20.93 -1.81 4.45
C GLU A 36 20.11 -2.97 5.04
N GLY A 37 19.30 -3.66 4.23
CA GLY A 37 18.45 -4.76 4.68
C GLY A 37 17.15 -4.33 5.35
N GLY A 38 16.76 -3.06 5.25
CA GLY A 38 15.46 -2.54 5.66
C GLY A 38 14.32 -3.08 4.80
N ARG A 39 13.09 -3.09 5.33
CA ARG A 39 11.89 -3.42 4.53
C ARG A 39 11.72 -2.34 3.47
N SER A 40 11.61 -2.75 2.21
CA SER A 40 11.41 -1.86 1.07
C SER A 40 10.05 -1.14 1.13
N THR A 41 9.82 -0.31 0.10
CA THR A 41 8.78 0.69 0.00
C THR A 41 7.39 0.18 0.39
N THR A 42 6.72 0.97 1.23
CA THR A 42 5.29 0.87 1.47
C THR A 42 4.63 2.12 0.88
N VAL A 43 3.69 1.93 -0.05
CA VAL A 43 2.89 3.02 -0.61
C VAL A 43 1.47 2.91 -0.07
N THR A 44 0.95 4.01 0.44
CA THR A 44 -0.49 4.15 0.71
C THR A 44 -1.12 4.95 -0.43
N TRP A 45 -2.15 4.39 -1.04
CA TRP A 45 -2.99 5.07 -2.03
C TRP A 45 -4.43 5.09 -1.55
N GLN A 46 -5.17 6.13 -1.92
CA GLN A 46 -6.58 6.26 -1.60
C GLN A 46 -7.33 6.97 -2.74
N ALA A 47 -8.58 6.56 -2.98
CA ALA A 47 -9.49 7.26 -3.88
C ALA A 47 -10.94 7.20 -3.38
N PRO A 48 -11.75 8.25 -3.64
CA PRO A 48 -13.19 8.20 -3.41
C PRO A 48 -13.85 7.10 -4.25
N LEU A 49 -14.97 6.58 -3.76
CA LEU A 49 -15.90 5.75 -4.55
C LEU A 49 -16.59 6.57 -5.64
#